data_AF-A0AAX6DRY9-F1
#
_entry.id   AF-A0AAX6DRY9-F1
#
_cell.length_a   1.000
_cell.length_b   1.000
_cell.length_c   1.000
_cell.angle_alpha   90.00
_cell.angle_beta   90.00
_cell.angle_gamma   90.00
#
_symmetry.space_group_name_H-M   'P 1'
#
loop_
_entity.id
_entity.type
_entity.pdbx_description
1 polymer ?
#
loop_
_entity_poly.entity_id
_entity_poly.type
_entity_poly.pdbx_seq_one_letter_code
_entity_poly.pdbx_strand_id
1 'polypeptide(L)'
;MNREYTMSDFRTVVDTLNKLVPGMQIATDIICGFPGETVKDFEQTIGLIKENKFSRVHISQFYPRPDHSGTPATRMKKSLAQQ
;
A
#
# COMPACT_ATOMS: atom_id res chain seq x y z
N MET A 1 -8.17 1.23 -4.02
CA MET A 1 -8.47 0.36 -2.85
C MET A 1 -9.65 0.84 -1.98
N ASN A 2 -10.42 1.87 -2.38
CA ASN A 2 -11.54 2.43 -1.60
C ASN A 2 -11.19 2.74 -0.12
N ARG A 3 -10.01 3.30 0.11
CA ARG A 3 -9.60 3.78 1.44
C ARG A 3 -10.12 5.20 1.59
N GLU A 4 -10.73 5.50 2.74
CA GLU A 4 -11.28 6.84 3.06
C GLU A 4 -10.22 7.77 3.69
N TYR A 5 -8.94 7.52 3.38
CA TYR A 5 -7.82 8.29 3.87
C TYR A 5 -6.74 8.38 2.78
N THR A 6 -5.88 9.38 2.92
CA THR A 6 -4.79 9.68 2.01
C THR A 6 -3.44 9.20 2.56
N MET A 7 -2.40 9.25 1.72
CA MET A 7 -1.03 9.05 2.16
C MET A 7 -0.57 10.10 3.18
N SER A 8 -1.12 11.32 3.13
CA SER A 8 -0.82 12.37 4.11
C SER A 8 -1.37 11.99 5.49
N ASP A 9 -2.61 11.51 5.54
CA ASP A 9 -3.24 11.08 6.80
C ASP A 9 -2.47 9.92 7.43
N PHE A 10 -2.04 8.95 6.61
CA PHE A 10 -1.18 7.86 7.05
C PHE A 10 0.13 8.37 7.68
N ARG A 11 0.81 9.32 7.02
CA ARG A 11 2.05 9.92 7.55
C ARG A 11 1.81 10.61 8.88
N THR A 12 0.73 11.40 9.00
CA THR A 12 0.38 12.05 10.26
C THR A 12 0.26 11.05 11.40
N VAL A 13 -0.39 9.90 11.17
CA VAL A 13 -0.51 8.84 12.19
C VAL A 13 0.86 8.25 12.54
N VAL A 14 1.66 7.87 11.55
CA VAL A 14 2.99 7.26 11.77
C VAL A 14 3.93 8.22 12.52
N ASP A 15 4.01 9.47 12.08
CA ASP A 15 4.86 10.49 12.69
C ASP A 15 4.44 10.79 14.13
N THR A 16 3.14 10.85 14.38
CA THR A 16 2.59 11.06 15.73
C THR A 16 2.95 9.90 16.65
N LEU A 17 2.79 8.65 16.20
CA LEU A 17 3.13 7.47 17.00
C LEU A 17 4.63 7.40 17.30
N ASN A 18 5.47 7.63 16.28
CA ASN A 18 6.93 7.63 16.45
C ASN A 18 7.40 8.73 17.42
N LYS A 19 6.75 9.90 17.40
CA LYS A 19 7.07 11.02 18.30
C LYS A 19 6.63 10.78 19.74
N LEU A 20 5.42 10.26 19.95
CA LEU A 20 4.81 10.15 21.27
C LEU A 20 5.15 8.85 21.99
N VAL A 21 5.58 7.82 21.27
CA VAL A 21 5.90 6.51 21.83
C VAL A 21 7.32 6.10 21.44
N PRO A 22 8.34 6.51 22.22
CA PRO A 22 9.73 6.13 21.97
C PRO A 22 9.89 4.61 21.89
N GLY A 23 10.56 4.13 20.84
CA GLY A 23 10.77 2.70 20.60
C GLY A 23 9.60 1.98 19.92
N MET A 24 8.57 2.70 19.49
CA MET A 24 7.47 2.14 18.68
C MET A 24 8.01 1.40 17.45
N GLN A 25 7.42 0.23 17.17
CA GLN A 25 7.71 -0.54 15.97
C GLN A 25 6.45 -0.66 15.13
N ILE A 26 6.51 -0.12 13.91
CA ILE A 26 5.38 -0.13 12.97
C ILE A 26 5.68 -1.13 11.87
N ALA A 27 4.77 -2.09 11.71
CA ALA A 27 4.74 -3.03 10.61
C ALA A 27 3.61 -2.67 9.64
N THR A 28 3.78 -3.00 8.36
CA THR A 28 2.77 -2.71 7.33
C THR A 28 2.69 -3.79 6.27
N ASP A 29 1.50 -3.98 5.70
CA ASP A 29 1.25 -4.87 4.56
C ASP A 29 1.08 -4.04 3.29
N ILE A 30 1.75 -4.45 2.22
CA ILE A 30 1.71 -3.79 0.91
C ILE A 30 1.25 -4.80 -0.14
N ILE A 31 0.30 -4.35 -0.98
CA ILE A 31 -0.19 -5.11 -2.13
C ILE A 31 0.34 -4.41 -3.38
N CYS A 32 1.26 -5.06 -4.10
CA CYS A 32 1.78 -4.58 -5.38
C CYS A 32 0.93 -5.12 -6.54
N GLY A 33 0.92 -4.42 -7.67
CA GLY A 33 0.18 -4.82 -8.87
C GLY A 33 -1.33 -4.69 -8.70
N PHE A 34 -1.79 -3.83 -7.79
CA PHE A 34 -3.21 -3.57 -7.62
C PHE A 34 -3.80 -3.02 -8.94
N PRO A 35 -5.04 -3.38 -9.32
CA PRO A 35 -5.64 -2.90 -10.56
C PRO A 35 -5.66 -1.37 -10.63
N GLY A 36 -5.02 -0.84 -11.68
CA GLY A 36 -4.85 0.61 -11.89
C GLY A 36 -3.55 1.21 -11.34
N GLU A 37 -2.71 0.43 -10.66
CA GLU A 37 -1.39 0.88 -10.17
C GLU A 37 -0.48 1.30 -11.32
N THR A 38 0.04 2.52 -11.25
CA THR A 38 1.01 3.07 -12.20
C THR A 38 2.44 2.94 -11.67
N VAL A 39 3.43 3.11 -12.56
CA VAL A 39 4.85 3.17 -12.17
C VAL A 39 5.09 4.25 -11.11
N LYS A 40 4.43 5.41 -11.24
CA LYS A 40 4.52 6.50 -10.28
C LYS A 40 3.97 6.11 -8.90
N ASP A 41 2.86 5.38 -8.85
CA ASP A 41 2.27 4.91 -7.58
C ASP A 41 3.21 3.92 -6.88
N PHE A 42 3.85 3.04 -7.66
CA PHE A 42 4.85 2.11 -7.16
C PHE A 42 6.08 2.85 -6.61
N GLU A 43 6.62 3.83 -7.35
CA GLU A 43 7.73 4.66 -6.89
C GLU A 43 7.40 5.44 -5.60
N GLN A 44 6.18 5.98 -5.49
CA GLN A 44 5.70 6.62 -4.26
C GLN A 44 5.65 5.65 -3.08
N THR A 45 5.23 4.41 -3.32
CA THR A 45 5.22 3.35 -2.31
C THR A 45 6.65 3.01 -1.84
N ILE A 46 7.60 2.89 -2.77
CA ILE A 46 9.02 2.68 -2.43
C ILE A 46 9.59 3.85 -1.61
N GLY A 47 9.25 5.09 -1.99
CA GLY A 47 9.61 6.29 -1.23
C GLY A 47 9.09 6.23 0.21
N LEU A 48 7.82 5.89 0.40
CA LEU A 48 7.21 5.74 1.72
C LEU A 48 7.95 4.72 2.58
N ILE A 49 8.30 3.55 2.03
CA ILE A 49 9.05 2.51 2.77
C ILE A 49 10.43 3.01 3.19
N LYS A 50 11.16 3.65 2.27
CA LYS A 50 12.52 4.18 2.53
C LYS A 50 12.51 5.25 3.63
N GLU A 51 11.52 6.12 3.60
CA GLU A 51 11.39 7.22 4.57
C GLU A 51 11.01 6.71 5.96
N ASN A 52 10.03 5.80 6.06
CA ASN A 52 9.47 5.39 7.34
C ASN A 52 10.26 4.27 8.03
N LYS A 53 11.12 3.55 7.31
CA LYS A 53 11.97 2.47 7.84
C LYS A 53 11.20 1.51 8.75
N PHE A 54 10.05 1.03 8.28
CA PHE A 54 9.19 0.12 9.02
C PHE A 54 9.98 -1.07 9.56
N SER A 55 9.68 -1.51 10.78
CA SER A 55 10.35 -2.64 11.41
C SER A 55 10.10 -3.94 10.65
N ARG A 56 8.95 -4.03 9.97
CA ARG A 56 8.59 -5.14 9.10
C ARG A 56 7.65 -4.68 8.00
N VAL A 57 7.90 -5.16 6.79
CA VAL A 57 7.00 -4.98 5.65
C VAL A 57 6.65 -6.35 5.09
N HIS A 58 5.37 -6.65 4.99
CA HIS A 58 4.91 -7.83 4.26
C HIS A 58 4.45 -7.38 2.87
N ILE A 59 4.99 -8.01 1.83
CA ILE A 59 4.70 -7.66 0.44
C ILE A 59 3.97 -8.82 -0.20
N SER A 60 2.82 -8.53 -0.79
CA SER A 60 2.00 -9.48 -1.54
C SER A 60 1.71 -8.92 -2.93
N GLN A 61 1.54 -9.79 -3.91
CA GLN A 61 1.05 -9.40 -5.23
C GLN A 61 -0.47 -9.49 -5.24
N PHE A 62 -1.14 -8.50 -5.85
CA PHE A 62 -2.57 -8.58 -6.07
C PHE A 62 -2.90 -9.82 -6.92
N TYR A 63 -3.71 -10.69 -6.35
CA TYR A 63 -4.21 -11.88 -7.02
C TYR A 63 -5.74 -11.79 -7.16
N PRO A 64 -6.28 -11.66 -8.39
CA PRO A 64 -7.72 -11.63 -8.59
C PRO A 64 -8.31 -13.00 -8.24
N ARG A 65 -9.25 -13.02 -7.30
CA ARG A 65 -10.05 -14.22 -7.03
C ARG A 65 -10.96 -14.48 -8.26
N PRO A 66 -11.03 -15.72 -8.76
CA PRO A 66 -11.93 -16.06 -9.86
C PRO A 66 -13.39 -15.85 -9.43
N ASP A 67 -14.27 -15.60 -10.42
CA ASP A 67 -15.74 -15.65 -10.32
C ASP A 67 -16.49 -14.66 -9.37
N HIS A 68 -17.73 -15.02 -9.02
CA HIS A 68 -18.70 -14.32 -8.17
C HIS A 68 -18.23 -14.11 -6.72
N SER A 69 -17.15 -14.79 -6.31
CA SER A 69 -16.45 -14.57 -5.03
C SER A 69 -15.42 -13.42 -5.08
N GLY A 70 -15.19 -12.83 -6.26
CA GLY A 70 -14.23 -11.75 -6.47
C GLY A 70 -14.62 -10.41 -5.84
N THR A 71 -13.63 -9.65 -5.39
CA THR A 71 -13.83 -8.28 -4.88
C THR A 71 -14.11 -7.30 -6.03
N PRO A 72 -14.64 -6.08 -5.76
CA PRO A 72 -14.77 -5.06 -6.80
C PRO A 72 -13.47 -4.77 -7.55
N ALA A 73 -12.30 -4.93 -6.89
CA ALA A 73 -11.00 -4.76 -7.51
C ALA A 73 -10.76 -5.71 -8.68
N THR A 74 -11.32 -6.93 -8.66
CA THR A 74 -11.21 -7.90 -9.76
C THR A 74 -11.75 -7.35 -11.09
N ARG A 75 -12.73 -6.44 -11.04
CA ARG A 75 -13.38 -5.83 -12.23
C ARG A 75 -12.76 -4.50 -12.64
N MET A 76 -11.76 -4.01 -11.91
CA MET A 76 -11.09 -2.75 -12.25
C MET A 76 -10.17 -2.92 -13.46
N LYS A 77 -9.99 -1.84 -14.22
CA LYS A 77 -9.08 -1.82 -15.37
C LYS A 77 -7.64 -2.05 -14.91
N LYS A 78 -6.95 -3.00 -15.52
CA LYS A 78 -5.51 -3.20 -15.29
C LYS A 78 -4.71 -2.06 -15.94
N SER A 79 -3.68 -1.61 -15.23
CA SER A 79 -2.63 -0.78 -15.81
C SER A 79 -1.73 -1.69 -16.66
N LEU A 80 -1.35 -1.24 -17.86
CA LEU A 80 -0.55 -2.02 -18.82
C LEU A 80 0.95 -2.12 -18.44
N ALA A 81 1.33 -1.71 -17.23
CA ALA A 81 2.73 -1.60 -16.82
C ALA A 81 3.38 -2.95 -16.44
N GLN A 82 3.03 -4.04 -17.14
CA GLN A 82 3.71 -5.33 -17.06
C GLN A 82 3.72 -5.98 -18.47
N GLN A 83 4.68 -5.54 -19.30
CA GLN A 83 5.37 -6.40 -20.28
C GLN A 83 6.85 -6.42 -19.89
#